data_AF-Q3URB4-F1
#
_entry.id   AF-Q3URB4-F1
#
_cell.length_a   1.000
_cell.length_b   1.000
_cell.length_c   1.000
_cell.angle_alpha   90.00
_cell.angle_beta   90.00
_cell.angle_gamma   90.00
#
_symmetry.space_group_name_H-M   'P 1'
#
loop_
_entity.id
_entity.type
_entity.pdbx_description
1 polymer ?
#
loop_
_entity_poly.entity_id
_entity_poly.type
_entity_poly.pdbx_seq_one_letter_code
_entity_poly.pdbx_strand_id
1 'polypeptide(L)'
;MDTFPSLFPPGGDSRLNPEPEFQNMLIDERVRCEHHKHNYQALKIEHKRLQEEYVKSQNELKRVLIEKQASQEKFQLLLEDLRGELVEKARDIEKMKLQVLTPQKLELVKAQLQQELEAPMRERFRTLDEEVERYRAEYNKLRYEYTFLKSEFEHQKEEFTRVSEEEKMKYKSEVARLEKDKEELHNQLLSVDPTRDSKRMEQLVREKTHLLQKLKSLEAEVAELRAEKENSGAQVENVQRIQVRQLAEMQATLRSLEAEKQSAKLQAERLEKELQSSNEQNTCLISKLHRADREISTLASEVSCCPLRPQESMRMTAQ
;
A
#
# COMPACT_ATOMS: atom_id res chain seq x y z
N MET A 1 -147.73 42.58 91.74
CA MET A 1 -148.02 42.71 90.30
C MET A 1 -149.17 41.75 89.96
N ASP A 2 -150.36 41.91 90.55
CA ASP A 2 -151.34 43.00 90.38
C ASP A 2 -151.87 43.03 88.92
N THR A 3 -153.17 43.03 88.64
CA THR A 3 -154.30 43.51 89.47
C THR A 3 -155.61 42.81 89.06
N PHE A 4 -156.52 42.55 90.00
CA PHE A 4 -157.96 42.36 89.71
C PHE A 4 -158.64 43.74 89.56
N PRO A 5 -159.84 43.81 88.97
CA PRO A 5 -160.97 44.21 89.83
C PRO A 5 -162.23 43.35 89.68
N SER A 6 -162.97 43.26 90.79
CA SER A 6 -164.32 42.70 90.92
C SER A 6 -165.40 43.73 90.62
N LEU A 7 -166.57 43.31 90.11
CA LEU A 7 -167.87 44.01 90.25
C LEU A 7 -169.05 43.04 90.02
N PHE A 8 -170.04 43.09 90.92
CA PHE A 8 -171.32 42.34 91.01
C PHE A 8 -172.34 43.25 91.76
N PRO A 9 -173.65 42.95 91.87
CA PRO A 9 -174.58 42.21 90.99
C PRO A 9 -175.56 43.26 90.35
N PRO A 10 -176.90 43.38 90.56
CA PRO A 10 -178.02 42.49 90.97
C PRO A 10 -178.63 41.71 89.76
N GLY A 11 -179.80 41.03 89.80
CA GLY A 11 -180.72 40.68 90.89
C GLY A 11 -182.20 41.05 90.62
N GLY A 12 -183.05 40.08 90.22
CA GLY A 12 -184.50 40.27 90.04
C GLY A 12 -185.23 39.04 89.47
N ASP A 13 -186.21 38.50 90.20
CA ASP A 13 -186.95 37.26 89.90
C ASP A 13 -188.00 37.37 88.78
N SER A 14 -188.18 36.27 88.02
CA SER A 14 -189.51 35.67 87.73
C SER A 14 -189.40 34.27 87.12
N ARG A 15 -190.28 33.36 87.54
CA ARG A 15 -190.34 31.94 87.14
C ARG A 15 -190.69 31.73 85.66
N LEU A 16 -190.15 30.66 85.02
CA LEU A 16 -190.87 29.48 84.46
C LEU A 16 -189.97 28.63 83.51
N ASN A 17 -189.97 27.29 83.70
CA ASN A 17 -189.42 26.19 82.83
C ASN A 17 -187.90 26.08 82.52
N PRO A 18 -187.19 25.05 83.07
CA PRO A 18 -185.76 24.77 82.82
C PRO A 18 -185.48 23.58 81.86
N GLU A 19 -186.31 23.35 80.84
CA GLU A 19 -186.18 22.19 79.93
C GLU A 19 -185.17 22.33 78.75
N PRO A 20 -185.01 23.51 78.08
CA PRO A 20 -184.17 23.60 76.88
C PRO A 20 -182.65 23.72 77.15
N GLU A 21 -182.24 24.23 78.32
CA GLU A 21 -180.82 24.46 78.63
C GLU A 21 -180.04 23.15 78.83
N PHE A 22 -180.67 22.16 79.48
CA PHE A 22 -180.09 20.84 79.67
C PHE A 22 -179.90 20.10 78.33
N GLN A 23 -180.79 20.36 77.36
CA GLN A 23 -180.74 19.76 76.04
C GLN A 23 -179.56 20.30 75.21
N ASN A 24 -179.26 21.61 75.31
CA ASN A 24 -178.05 22.20 74.73
C ASN A 24 -176.77 21.61 75.35
N MET A 25 -176.74 21.42 76.68
CA MET A 25 -175.57 20.87 77.37
C MET A 25 -175.22 19.45 76.90
N LEU A 26 -176.22 18.62 76.59
CA LEU A 26 -176.04 17.29 76.02
C LEU A 26 -175.59 17.31 74.54
N ILE A 27 -175.96 18.34 73.78
CA ILE A 27 -175.48 18.55 72.41
C ILE A 27 -174.00 18.95 72.43
N ASP A 28 -173.63 19.92 73.26
CA ASP A 28 -172.23 20.35 73.43
C ASP A 28 -171.33 19.19 73.90
N GLU A 29 -171.81 18.35 74.81
CA GLU A 29 -171.03 17.20 75.27
C GLU A 29 -170.88 16.11 74.19
N ARG A 30 -171.89 15.91 73.35
CA ARG A 30 -171.78 15.04 72.16
C ARG A 30 -170.78 15.61 71.16
N VAL A 31 -170.79 16.93 70.92
CA VAL A 31 -169.85 17.62 70.03
C VAL A 31 -168.42 17.53 70.59
N ARG A 32 -168.21 17.71 71.90
CA ARG A 32 -166.91 17.48 72.56
C ARG A 32 -166.45 16.03 72.40
N CYS A 33 -167.33 15.05 72.63
CA CYS A 33 -166.98 13.64 72.53
C CYS A 33 -166.56 13.25 71.10
N GLU A 34 -167.28 13.71 70.06
CA GLU A 34 -166.87 13.52 68.67
C GLU A 34 -165.57 14.30 68.33
N HIS A 35 -165.35 15.50 68.89
CA HIS A 35 -164.06 16.20 68.77
C HIS A 35 -162.90 15.42 69.39
N HIS A 36 -163.07 14.87 70.59
CA HIS A 36 -162.03 14.05 71.24
C HIS A 36 -161.74 12.76 70.46
N LYS A 37 -162.78 12.14 69.89
CA LYS A 37 -162.67 10.97 69.01
C LYS A 37 -161.94 11.31 67.71
N HIS A 38 -162.25 12.45 67.08
CA HIS A 38 -161.54 12.94 65.90
C HIS A 38 -160.07 13.26 66.21
N ASN A 39 -159.80 13.97 67.29
CA ASN A 39 -158.44 14.28 67.75
C ASN A 39 -157.62 13.01 68.06
N TYR A 40 -158.23 12.01 68.70
CA TYR A 40 -157.57 10.72 68.94
C TYR A 40 -157.28 9.97 67.62
N GLN A 41 -158.20 9.99 66.66
CA GLN A 41 -157.97 9.41 65.33
C GLN A 41 -156.84 10.14 64.58
N ALA A 42 -156.83 11.47 64.57
CA ALA A 42 -155.77 12.27 63.97
C ALA A 42 -154.42 12.00 64.64
N LEU A 43 -154.36 11.99 65.97
CA LEU A 43 -153.14 11.69 66.73
C LEU A 43 -152.64 10.26 66.47
N LYS A 44 -153.54 9.28 66.31
CA LYS A 44 -153.18 7.90 65.95
C LYS A 44 -152.61 7.80 64.53
N ILE A 45 -153.13 8.56 63.58
CA ILE A 45 -152.62 8.65 62.20
C ILE A 45 -151.23 9.31 62.22
N GLU A 46 -151.07 10.44 62.89
CA GLU A 46 -149.78 11.14 63.04
C GLU A 46 -148.73 10.28 63.75
N HIS A 47 -149.09 9.60 64.84
CA HIS A 47 -148.20 8.67 65.53
C HIS A 47 -147.73 7.54 64.60
N LYS A 48 -148.65 6.97 63.80
CA LYS A 48 -148.28 5.94 62.81
C LYS A 48 -147.36 6.52 61.73
N ARG A 49 -147.62 7.73 61.22
CA ARG A 49 -146.75 8.40 60.23
C ARG A 49 -145.34 8.62 60.81
N LEU A 50 -145.24 9.18 62.02
CA LEU A 50 -143.97 9.38 62.73
C LEU A 50 -143.25 8.06 63.01
N GLN A 51 -143.96 6.99 63.35
CA GLN A 51 -143.37 5.65 63.53
C GLN A 51 -142.81 5.10 62.21
N GLU A 52 -143.53 5.24 61.10
CA GLU A 52 -143.06 4.85 59.77
C GLU A 52 -141.86 5.70 59.31
N GLU A 53 -141.86 7.01 59.57
CA GLU A 53 -140.74 7.94 59.31
C GLU A 53 -139.51 7.62 60.17
N TYR A 54 -139.70 7.29 61.46
CA TYR A 54 -138.63 6.86 62.36
C TYR A 54 -137.99 5.55 61.87
N VAL A 55 -138.79 4.55 61.48
CA VAL A 55 -138.29 3.29 60.94
C VAL A 55 -137.56 3.50 59.61
N LYS A 56 -138.08 4.33 58.71
CA LYS A 56 -137.38 4.72 57.47
C LYS A 56 -136.03 5.37 57.77
N SER A 57 -135.99 6.35 58.67
CA SER A 57 -134.77 7.06 59.07
C SER A 57 -133.74 6.15 59.75
N GLN A 58 -134.19 5.20 60.57
CA GLN A 58 -133.32 4.22 61.21
C GLN A 58 -132.71 3.25 60.18
N ASN A 59 -133.48 2.84 59.17
CA ASN A 59 -132.99 1.99 58.08
C ASN A 59 -132.04 2.74 57.13
N GLU A 60 -132.32 4.02 56.87
CA GLU A 60 -131.43 4.92 56.14
C GLU A 60 -130.07 5.05 56.84
N LEU A 61 -130.08 5.35 58.15
CA LEU A 61 -128.86 5.45 58.96
C LEU A 61 -128.04 4.15 58.95
N LYS A 62 -128.69 2.98 59.08
CA LYS A 62 -128.01 1.68 58.97
C LYS A 62 -127.35 1.50 57.59
N ARG A 63 -128.04 1.86 56.51
CA ARG A 63 -127.51 1.74 55.15
C ARG A 63 -126.29 2.66 54.94
N VAL A 64 -126.40 3.93 55.33
CA VAL A 64 -125.29 4.90 55.24
C VAL A 64 -124.09 4.49 56.10
N LEU A 65 -124.31 3.87 57.27
CA LEU A 65 -123.22 3.31 58.09
C LEU A 65 -122.50 2.15 57.39
N ILE A 66 -123.23 1.24 56.73
CA ILE A 66 -122.65 0.14 55.95
C ILE A 66 -121.90 0.67 54.72
N GLU A 67 -122.46 1.65 53.99
CA GLU A 67 -121.82 2.30 52.84
C GLU A 67 -120.54 3.06 53.25
N LYS A 68 -120.55 3.74 54.41
CA LYS A 68 -119.37 4.38 55.00
C LYS A 68 -118.30 3.34 55.36
N GLN A 69 -118.68 2.24 56.01
CA GLN A 69 -117.74 1.17 56.39
C GLN A 69 -117.11 0.53 55.14
N ALA A 70 -117.91 0.17 54.14
CA ALA A 70 -117.43 -0.44 52.90
C ALA A 70 -116.57 0.51 52.06
N SER A 71 -116.83 1.83 52.10
CA SER A 71 -115.95 2.81 51.45
C SER A 71 -114.64 3.02 52.22
N GLN A 72 -114.68 3.03 53.55
CA GLN A 72 -113.48 3.07 54.39
C GLN A 72 -112.57 1.86 54.15
N GLU A 73 -113.13 0.65 54.07
CA GLU A 73 -112.38 -0.58 53.76
C GLU A 73 -111.75 -0.52 52.36
N LYS A 74 -112.47 -0.04 51.35
CA LYS A 74 -111.91 0.19 50.00
C LYS A 74 -110.76 1.19 49.99
N PHE A 75 -110.86 2.28 50.76
CA PHE A 75 -109.77 3.25 50.89
C PHE A 75 -108.58 2.67 51.66
N GLN A 76 -108.79 1.81 52.65
CA GLN A 76 -107.72 1.11 53.37
C GLN A 76 -106.95 0.17 52.43
N LEU A 77 -107.65 -0.67 51.66
CA LEU A 77 -107.04 -1.55 50.66
C LEU A 77 -106.24 -0.76 49.62
N LEU A 78 -106.81 0.31 49.04
CA LEU A 78 -106.10 1.16 48.08
C LEU A 78 -104.86 1.83 48.68
N LEU A 79 -104.89 2.21 49.95
CA LEU A 79 -103.73 2.76 50.65
C LEU A 79 -102.65 1.70 50.92
N GLU A 80 -103.03 0.44 51.14
CA GLU A 80 -102.10 -0.69 51.29
C GLU A 80 -101.45 -1.05 49.94
N ASP A 81 -102.22 -1.12 48.85
CA ASP A 81 -101.72 -1.35 47.49
C ASP A 81 -100.71 -0.27 47.08
N LEU A 82 -101.06 1.01 47.23
CA LEU A 82 -100.16 2.14 46.91
C LEU A 82 -98.88 2.17 47.76
N ARG A 83 -98.95 1.72 49.02
CA ARG A 83 -97.76 1.56 49.87
C ARG A 83 -96.88 0.39 49.40
N GLY A 84 -97.50 -0.72 48.98
CA GLY A 84 -96.81 -1.85 48.37
C GLY A 84 -96.06 -1.43 47.10
N GLU A 85 -96.76 -0.78 46.16
CA GLU A 85 -96.16 -0.27 44.92
C GLU A 85 -94.98 0.68 45.21
N LEU A 86 -95.12 1.61 46.17
CA LEU A 86 -94.05 2.55 46.53
C LEU A 86 -92.80 1.81 47.05
N VAL A 87 -92.96 0.76 47.86
CA VAL A 87 -91.85 -0.06 48.37
C VAL A 87 -91.18 -0.85 47.25
N GLU A 88 -91.94 -1.45 46.33
CA GLU A 88 -91.39 -2.15 45.17
C GLU A 88 -90.62 -1.19 44.25
N LYS A 89 -91.18 0.00 43.95
CA LYS A 89 -90.49 1.03 43.15
C LYS A 89 -89.24 1.55 43.83
N ALA A 90 -89.23 1.72 45.16
CA ALA A 90 -88.03 2.08 45.91
C ALA A 90 -86.94 1.00 45.80
N ARG A 91 -87.32 -0.29 45.86
CA ARG A 91 -86.40 -1.42 45.69
C ARG A 91 -85.84 -1.50 44.26
N ASP A 92 -86.67 -1.29 43.25
CA ASP A 92 -86.27 -1.25 41.84
C ASP A 92 -85.25 -0.11 41.59
N ILE A 93 -85.53 1.09 42.11
CA ILE A 93 -84.62 2.24 42.00
C ILE A 93 -83.24 1.92 42.62
N GLU A 94 -83.21 1.31 43.81
CA GLU A 94 -81.94 0.98 44.46
C GLU A 94 -81.17 -0.13 43.70
N LYS A 95 -81.88 -1.13 43.18
CA LYS A 95 -81.30 -2.15 42.29
C LYS A 95 -80.71 -1.53 41.02
N MET A 96 -81.40 -0.56 40.41
CA MET A 96 -80.89 0.17 39.24
C MET A 96 -79.64 0.99 39.59
N LYS A 97 -79.60 1.72 40.72
CA LYS A 97 -78.40 2.48 41.14
C LYS A 97 -77.15 1.60 41.28
N LEU A 98 -77.31 0.37 41.78
CA LEU A 98 -76.19 -0.57 41.91
C LEU A 98 -75.66 -1.06 40.54
N GLN A 99 -76.55 -1.23 39.57
CA GLN A 99 -76.22 -1.68 38.20
C GLN A 99 -75.70 -0.55 37.30
N VAL A 100 -76.17 0.69 37.50
CA VAL A 100 -75.72 1.85 36.73
C VAL A 100 -74.21 2.07 36.92
N LEU A 101 -73.53 2.36 35.81
CA LEU A 101 -72.13 2.73 35.82
C LEU A 101 -71.96 4.10 36.49
N THR A 102 -71.47 4.11 37.73
CA THR A 102 -71.19 5.37 38.44
C THR A 102 -69.95 6.05 37.86
N PRO A 103 -69.80 7.38 37.99
CA PRO A 103 -68.60 8.08 37.53
C PRO A 103 -67.29 7.50 38.09
N GLN A 104 -67.30 7.04 39.35
CA GLN A 104 -66.13 6.40 39.98
C GLN A 104 -65.78 5.06 39.33
N LYS A 105 -66.78 4.23 39.00
CA LYS A 105 -66.57 2.97 38.25
C LYS A 105 -66.06 3.26 36.84
N LEU A 106 -66.55 4.31 36.18
CA LEU A 106 -66.09 4.74 34.85
C LEU A 106 -64.62 5.19 34.87
N GLU A 107 -64.22 6.03 35.83
CA GLU A 107 -62.81 6.45 35.94
C GLU A 107 -61.87 5.28 36.28
N LEU A 108 -62.31 4.32 37.10
CA LEU A 108 -61.55 3.09 37.35
C LEU A 108 -61.34 2.28 36.06
N VAL A 109 -62.39 2.07 35.26
CA VAL A 109 -62.32 1.35 33.98
C VAL A 109 -61.45 2.09 32.96
N LYS A 110 -61.51 3.43 32.90
CA LYS A 110 -60.59 4.23 32.08
C LYS A 110 -59.13 4.06 32.51
N ALA A 111 -58.84 4.13 33.80
CA ALA A 111 -57.49 3.95 34.33
C ALA A 111 -56.94 2.55 34.02
N GLN A 112 -57.77 1.51 34.16
CA GLN A 112 -57.43 0.14 33.76
C GLN A 112 -57.17 0.03 32.26
N LEU A 113 -58.04 0.57 31.40
CA LEU A 113 -57.85 0.60 29.94
C LEU A 113 -56.54 1.31 29.55
N GLN A 114 -56.25 2.44 30.20
CA GLN A 114 -55.03 3.20 29.96
C GLN A 114 -53.77 2.42 30.38
N GLN A 115 -53.82 1.73 31.52
CA GLN A 115 -52.70 0.96 32.07
C GLN A 115 -52.47 -0.37 31.33
N GLU A 116 -53.52 -1.13 31.05
CA GLU A 116 -53.43 -2.48 30.50
C GLU A 116 -53.36 -2.51 28.97
N LEU A 117 -53.89 -1.49 28.28
CA LEU A 117 -53.95 -1.45 26.82
C LEU A 117 -53.25 -0.24 26.20
N GLU A 118 -53.63 0.98 26.55
CA GLU A 118 -53.13 2.17 25.83
C GLU A 118 -51.64 2.42 26.02
N ALA A 119 -51.14 2.31 27.27
CA ALA A 119 -49.71 2.51 27.55
C ALA A 119 -48.83 1.40 26.94
N PRO A 120 -49.13 0.09 27.09
CA PRO A 120 -48.39 -0.97 26.40
C PRO A 120 -48.43 -0.86 24.87
N MET A 121 -49.57 -0.49 24.27
CA MET A 121 -49.64 -0.25 22.83
C MET A 121 -48.77 0.93 22.40
N ARG A 122 -48.83 2.05 23.11
CA ARG A 122 -48.01 3.24 22.84
C ARG A 122 -46.52 2.94 22.92
N GLU A 123 -46.08 2.17 23.91
CA GLU A 123 -44.68 1.77 24.04
C GLU A 123 -44.27 0.84 22.90
N ARG A 124 -45.10 -0.15 22.57
CA ARG A 124 -44.84 -1.06 21.44
C ARG A 124 -44.72 -0.32 20.11
N PHE A 125 -45.55 0.70 19.86
CA PHE A 125 -45.41 1.55 18.66
C PHE A 125 -44.09 2.33 18.68
N ARG A 126 -43.70 2.93 19.81
CA ARG A 126 -42.40 3.61 19.94
C ARG A 126 -41.23 2.65 19.63
N THR A 127 -41.21 1.46 20.22
CA THR A 127 -40.14 0.48 19.96
C THR A 127 -40.08 0.06 18.49
N LEU A 128 -41.24 -0.11 17.83
CA LEU A 128 -41.30 -0.42 16.40
C LEU A 128 -40.81 0.74 15.52
N ASP A 129 -41.14 1.98 15.85
CA ASP A 129 -40.62 3.16 15.14
C ASP A 129 -39.09 3.28 15.30
N GLU A 130 -38.57 3.05 16.51
CA GLU A 130 -37.13 3.00 16.79
C GLU A 130 -36.42 1.84 16.04
N GLU A 131 -37.07 0.69 15.90
CA GLU A 131 -36.59 -0.42 15.07
C GLU A 131 -36.54 -0.06 13.58
N VAL A 132 -37.59 0.56 13.06
CA VAL A 132 -37.66 1.02 11.66
C VAL A 132 -36.57 2.04 11.36
N GLU A 133 -36.35 3.03 12.22
CA GLU A 133 -35.29 4.03 12.02
C GLU A 133 -33.88 3.43 12.14
N ARG A 134 -33.67 2.46 13.04
CA ARG A 134 -32.40 1.73 13.12
C ARG A 134 -32.12 0.96 11.83
N TYR A 135 -33.08 0.19 11.33
CA TYR A 135 -32.92 -0.56 10.08
C TYR A 135 -32.75 0.36 8.87
N ARG A 136 -33.40 1.54 8.85
CA ARG A 136 -33.16 2.59 7.83
C ARG A 136 -31.73 3.11 7.89
N ALA A 137 -31.19 3.38 9.07
CA ALA A 137 -29.80 3.83 9.25
C ALA A 137 -28.79 2.76 8.82
N GLU A 138 -28.99 1.51 9.24
CA GLU A 138 -28.16 0.35 8.85
C GLU A 138 -28.20 0.10 7.34
N TYR A 139 -29.39 0.09 6.74
CA TYR A 139 -29.56 -0.02 5.28
C TYR A 139 -28.83 1.09 4.53
N ASN A 140 -28.99 2.35 4.97
CA ASN A 140 -28.31 3.47 4.33
C ASN A 140 -26.79 3.35 4.44
N LYS A 141 -26.26 3.00 5.61
CA LYS A 141 -24.83 2.73 5.81
C LYS A 141 -24.32 1.65 4.87
N LEU A 142 -24.98 0.49 4.85
CA LEU A 142 -24.59 -0.64 4.00
C LEU A 142 -24.69 -0.30 2.50
N ARG A 143 -25.67 0.51 2.10
CA ARG A 143 -25.82 1.03 0.73
C ARG A 143 -24.63 1.91 0.32
N TYR A 144 -24.17 2.80 1.20
CA TYR A 144 -22.98 3.61 0.95
C TYR A 144 -21.70 2.75 0.87
N GLU A 145 -21.51 1.82 1.82
CA GLU A 145 -20.38 0.89 1.84
C GLU A 145 -20.33 0.02 0.56
N TYR A 146 -21.49 -0.50 0.12
CA TYR A 146 -21.61 -1.24 -1.13
C TYR A 146 -21.24 -0.39 -2.35
N THR A 147 -21.74 0.84 -2.45
CA THR A 147 -21.42 1.74 -3.57
C THR A 147 -19.92 2.08 -3.60
N PHE A 148 -19.34 2.39 -2.44
CA PHE A 148 -17.91 2.69 -2.31
C PHE A 148 -17.03 1.48 -2.70
N LEU A 149 -17.31 0.30 -2.16
CA LEU A 149 -16.56 -0.91 -2.46
C LEU A 149 -16.71 -1.33 -3.93
N LYS A 150 -17.88 -1.08 -4.54
CA LYS A 150 -18.10 -1.30 -5.97
C LYS A 150 -17.21 -0.37 -6.82
N SER A 151 -17.14 0.92 -6.51
CA SER A 151 -16.27 1.85 -7.25
C SER A 151 -14.78 1.52 -7.08
N GLU A 152 -14.34 1.12 -5.88
CA GLU A 152 -12.97 0.65 -5.65
C GLU A 152 -12.64 -0.60 -6.49
N PHE A 153 -13.55 -1.57 -6.54
CA PHE A 153 -13.39 -2.77 -7.36
C PHE A 153 -13.36 -2.47 -8.86
N GLU A 154 -14.23 -1.57 -9.34
CA GLU A 154 -14.25 -1.14 -10.74
C GLU A 154 -12.93 -0.42 -11.10
N HIS A 155 -12.46 0.50 -10.25
CA HIS A 155 -11.17 1.18 -10.44
C HIS A 155 -9.97 0.20 -10.45
N GLN A 156 -9.87 -0.71 -9.47
CA GLN A 156 -8.78 -1.70 -9.42
C GLN A 156 -8.76 -2.62 -10.66
N LYS A 157 -9.95 -2.98 -11.19
CA LYS A 157 -10.07 -3.77 -12.41
C LYS A 157 -9.60 -3.00 -13.64
N GLU A 158 -9.92 -1.71 -13.74
CA GLU A 158 -9.46 -0.83 -14.83
C GLU A 158 -7.93 -0.63 -14.77
N GLU A 159 -7.37 -0.35 -13.59
CA GLU A 159 -5.92 -0.23 -13.38
C GLU A 159 -5.18 -1.52 -13.75
N PHE A 160 -5.68 -2.69 -13.31
CA PHE A 160 -5.10 -3.99 -13.68
C PHE A 160 -5.14 -4.22 -15.20
N THR A 161 -6.25 -3.88 -15.85
CA THR A 161 -6.38 -3.99 -17.31
C THR A 161 -5.38 -3.09 -18.01
N ARG A 162 -5.26 -1.81 -17.60
CA ARG A 162 -4.29 -0.86 -18.17
C ARG A 162 -2.86 -1.36 -18.03
N VAL A 163 -2.44 -1.77 -16.83
CA VAL A 163 -1.08 -2.29 -16.59
C VAL A 163 -0.79 -3.53 -17.43
N SER A 164 -1.73 -4.47 -17.51
CA SER A 164 -1.57 -5.67 -18.32
C SER A 164 -1.46 -5.36 -19.82
N GLU A 165 -2.21 -4.37 -20.33
CA GLU A 165 -2.11 -3.91 -21.71
C GLU A 165 -0.79 -3.17 -21.98
N GLU A 166 -0.34 -2.30 -21.07
CA GLU A 166 0.96 -1.63 -21.15
C GLU A 166 2.12 -2.63 -21.20
N GLU A 167 2.14 -3.63 -20.30
CA GLU A 167 3.15 -4.69 -20.29
C GLU A 167 3.11 -5.53 -21.56
N LYS A 168 1.91 -5.93 -22.01
CA LYS A 168 1.72 -6.65 -23.27
C LYS A 168 2.24 -5.86 -24.47
N MET A 169 2.08 -4.54 -24.49
CA MET A 169 2.62 -3.69 -25.55
C MET A 169 4.14 -3.55 -25.45
N LYS A 170 4.71 -3.39 -24.24
CA LYS A 170 6.17 -3.41 -24.00
C LYS A 170 6.78 -4.71 -24.53
N TYR A 171 6.28 -5.88 -24.11
CA TYR A 171 6.78 -7.18 -24.56
C TYR A 171 6.61 -7.40 -26.07
N LYS A 172 5.48 -7.01 -26.67
CA LYS A 172 5.32 -7.06 -28.13
C LYS A 172 6.36 -6.22 -28.86
N SER A 173 6.65 -5.02 -28.37
CA SER A 173 7.64 -4.13 -28.99
C SER A 173 9.06 -4.69 -28.89
N GLU A 174 9.41 -5.31 -27.77
CA GLU A 174 10.71 -5.95 -27.57
C GLU A 174 10.86 -7.23 -28.41
N VAL A 175 9.81 -8.04 -28.53
CA VAL A 175 9.80 -9.20 -29.43
C VAL A 175 10.01 -8.76 -30.88
N ALA A 176 9.25 -7.77 -31.37
CA ALA A 176 9.42 -7.26 -32.73
C ALA A 176 10.83 -6.67 -32.99
N ARG A 177 11.43 -6.03 -31.97
CA ARG A 177 12.80 -5.53 -32.02
C ARG A 177 13.81 -6.69 -32.13
N LEU A 178 13.68 -7.71 -31.29
CA LEU A 178 14.55 -8.90 -31.28
C LEU A 178 14.39 -9.75 -32.54
N GLU A 179 13.18 -9.84 -33.12
CA GLU A 179 12.94 -10.50 -34.40
C GLU A 179 13.67 -9.78 -35.54
N LYS A 180 13.63 -8.44 -35.57
CA LYS A 180 14.40 -7.62 -36.51
C LYS A 180 15.90 -7.77 -36.33
N ASP A 181 16.42 -7.67 -35.10
CA ASP A 181 17.85 -7.87 -34.80
C ASP A 181 18.32 -9.26 -35.27
N LYS A 182 17.50 -10.30 -35.05
CA LYS A 182 17.76 -11.68 -35.49
C LYS A 182 17.79 -11.79 -37.02
N GLU A 183 16.85 -11.15 -37.71
CA GLU A 183 16.82 -11.13 -39.19
C GLU A 183 18.03 -10.38 -39.76
N GLU A 184 18.41 -9.23 -39.18
CA GLU A 184 19.61 -8.48 -39.56
C GLU A 184 20.89 -9.31 -39.37
N LEU A 185 21.04 -10.00 -38.23
CA LEU A 185 22.17 -10.91 -37.98
C LEU A 185 22.17 -12.12 -38.92
N HIS A 186 20.99 -12.66 -39.27
CA HIS A 186 20.88 -13.76 -40.22
C HIS A 186 21.29 -13.33 -41.64
N ASN A 187 20.85 -12.16 -42.07
CA ASN A 187 21.23 -11.55 -43.35
C ASN A 187 22.73 -11.22 -43.40
N GLN A 188 23.30 -10.72 -42.30
CA GLN A 188 24.75 -10.54 -42.18
C GLN A 188 25.49 -11.88 -42.37
N LEU A 189 25.08 -12.94 -41.66
CA LEU A 189 25.69 -14.26 -41.77
C LEU A 189 25.59 -14.85 -43.19
N LEU A 190 24.45 -14.66 -43.87
CA LEU A 190 24.26 -15.06 -45.27
C LEU A 190 25.11 -14.24 -46.26
N SER A 191 25.34 -12.95 -45.98
CA SER A 191 26.11 -12.05 -46.86
C SER A 191 27.62 -12.23 -46.76
N VAL A 192 28.13 -12.83 -45.69
CA VAL A 192 29.55 -13.17 -45.55
C VAL A 192 29.86 -14.37 -46.43
N ASP A 193 30.51 -14.13 -47.58
CA ASP A 193 31.08 -15.20 -48.42
C ASP A 193 31.96 -16.13 -47.53
N PRO A 194 31.56 -17.40 -47.30
CA PRO A 194 32.30 -18.32 -46.43
C PRO A 194 33.72 -18.57 -46.93
N THR A 195 33.96 -18.36 -48.22
CA THR A 195 35.26 -18.50 -48.85
C THR A 195 36.11 -17.23 -48.76
N ARG A 196 35.59 -16.07 -48.32
CA ARG A 196 36.36 -14.82 -48.25
C ARG A 196 37.55 -14.94 -47.30
N ASP A 197 37.31 -15.47 -46.11
CA ASP A 197 38.36 -15.66 -45.11
C ASP A 197 39.26 -16.87 -45.47
N SER A 198 38.73 -17.88 -46.15
CA SER A 198 39.53 -18.97 -46.76
C SER A 198 40.50 -18.43 -47.83
N LYS A 199 40.01 -17.63 -48.79
CA LYS A 199 40.82 -16.98 -49.84
C LYS A 199 41.90 -16.07 -49.23
N ARG A 200 41.55 -15.32 -48.18
CA ARG A 200 42.51 -14.48 -47.43
C ARG A 200 43.57 -15.34 -46.72
N MET A 201 43.16 -16.44 -46.09
CA MET A 201 44.09 -17.39 -45.47
C MET A 201 45.02 -18.04 -46.51
N GLU A 202 44.49 -18.49 -47.65
CA GLU A 202 45.27 -19.03 -48.76
C GLU A 202 46.28 -18.02 -49.30
N GLN A 203 45.89 -16.75 -49.48
CA GLN A 203 46.80 -15.69 -49.90
C GLN A 203 47.94 -15.51 -48.89
N LEU A 204 47.63 -15.39 -47.59
CA LEU A 204 48.62 -15.28 -46.54
C LEU A 204 49.54 -16.51 -46.45
N VAL A 205 49.03 -17.71 -46.75
CA VAL A 205 49.83 -18.94 -46.85
C VAL A 205 50.79 -18.89 -48.06
N ARG A 206 50.34 -18.42 -49.24
CA ARG A 206 51.19 -18.22 -50.42
C ARG A 206 52.28 -17.16 -50.18
N GLU A 207 51.93 -16.06 -49.52
CA GLU A 207 52.90 -15.02 -49.13
C GLU A 207 53.91 -15.55 -48.12
N LYS A 208 53.47 -16.31 -47.11
CA LYS A 208 54.35 -16.98 -46.13
C LYS A 208 55.31 -17.95 -46.80
N THR A 209 54.86 -18.80 -47.75
CA THR A 209 55.76 -19.75 -48.42
C THR A 209 56.76 -19.03 -49.33
N HIS A 210 56.35 -17.96 -50.02
CA HIS A 210 57.26 -17.12 -50.80
C HIS A 210 58.33 -16.46 -49.92
N LEU A 211 57.94 -15.88 -48.77
CA LEU A 211 58.89 -15.27 -47.82
C LEU A 211 59.85 -16.31 -47.22
N LEU A 212 59.38 -17.50 -46.86
CA LEU A 212 60.24 -18.59 -46.39
C LEU A 212 61.24 -19.05 -47.46
N GLN A 213 60.84 -19.10 -48.73
CA GLN A 213 61.76 -19.44 -49.81
C GLN A 213 62.83 -18.34 -50.01
N LYS A 214 62.43 -17.07 -49.99
CA LYS A 214 63.36 -15.93 -50.07
C LYS A 214 64.34 -15.92 -48.89
N LEU A 215 63.87 -16.22 -47.69
CA LEU A 215 64.70 -16.30 -46.48
C LEU A 215 65.75 -17.41 -46.61
N LYS A 216 65.39 -18.61 -47.09
CA LYS A 216 66.35 -19.69 -47.37
C LYS A 216 67.41 -19.31 -48.41
N SER A 217 67.01 -18.58 -49.46
CA SER A 217 67.97 -18.09 -50.47
C SER A 217 68.97 -17.10 -49.88
N LEU A 218 68.51 -16.18 -49.02
CA LEU A 218 69.39 -15.24 -48.31
C LEU A 218 70.28 -15.94 -47.27
N GLU A 219 69.80 -16.98 -46.59
CA GLU A 219 70.61 -17.82 -45.69
C GLU A 219 71.74 -18.53 -46.45
N ALA A 220 71.47 -19.02 -47.66
CA ALA A 220 72.48 -19.63 -48.53
C ALA A 220 73.52 -18.60 -49.01
N GLU A 221 73.08 -17.42 -49.48
CA GLU A 221 73.97 -16.31 -49.87
C GLU A 221 74.87 -15.86 -48.71
N VAL A 222 74.33 -15.77 -47.48
CA VAL A 222 75.13 -15.47 -46.28
C VAL A 222 76.13 -16.59 -45.94
N ALA A 223 75.81 -17.84 -46.21
CA ALA A 223 76.74 -18.96 -46.02
C ALA A 223 77.88 -18.92 -47.05
N GLU A 224 77.57 -18.65 -48.33
CA GLU A 224 78.56 -18.48 -49.40
C GLU A 224 79.50 -17.31 -49.12
N LEU A 225 78.97 -16.13 -48.77
CA LEU A 225 79.77 -14.94 -48.42
C LEU A 225 80.67 -15.17 -47.19
N ARG A 226 80.23 -16.00 -46.22
CA ARG A 226 81.07 -16.40 -45.08
C ARG A 226 82.22 -17.30 -45.51
N ALA A 227 81.97 -18.28 -46.38
CA ALA A 227 83.01 -19.16 -46.91
C ALA A 227 84.02 -18.40 -47.78
N GLU A 228 83.57 -17.44 -48.60
CA GLU A 228 84.45 -16.57 -49.39
C GLU A 228 85.30 -15.66 -48.50
N LYS A 229 84.71 -15.10 -47.43
CA LYS A 229 85.45 -14.32 -46.41
C LYS A 229 86.50 -15.18 -45.69
N GLU A 230 86.19 -16.41 -45.33
CA GLU A 230 87.13 -17.32 -44.68
C GLU A 230 88.29 -17.70 -45.62
N ASN A 231 87.99 -18.04 -46.88
CA ASN A 231 88.98 -18.36 -47.90
C ASN A 231 89.91 -17.17 -48.22
N SER A 232 89.36 -15.97 -48.39
CA SER A 232 90.15 -14.75 -48.60
C SER A 232 90.99 -14.38 -47.36
N GLY A 233 90.46 -14.59 -46.14
CA GLY A 233 91.22 -14.49 -44.89
C GLY A 233 92.42 -15.45 -44.87
N ALA A 234 92.19 -16.73 -45.16
CA ALA A 234 93.24 -17.74 -45.24
C ALA A 234 94.30 -17.42 -46.33
N GLN A 235 93.88 -16.84 -47.46
CA GLN A 235 94.78 -16.37 -48.51
C GLN A 235 95.67 -15.22 -48.02
N VAL A 236 95.09 -14.22 -47.34
CA VAL A 236 95.84 -13.09 -46.75
C VAL A 236 96.83 -13.58 -45.70
N GLU A 237 96.42 -14.47 -44.79
CA GLU A 237 97.33 -15.06 -43.80
C GLU A 237 98.49 -15.85 -44.44
N ASN A 238 98.24 -16.56 -45.54
CA ASN A 238 99.25 -17.32 -46.24
C ASN A 238 100.27 -16.39 -46.92
N VAL A 239 99.79 -15.33 -47.61
CA VAL A 239 100.64 -14.29 -48.19
C VAL A 239 101.47 -13.59 -47.10
N GLN A 240 100.85 -13.24 -45.96
CA GLN A 240 101.55 -12.64 -44.83
C GLN A 240 102.61 -13.57 -44.24
N ARG A 241 102.32 -14.87 -44.08
CA ARG A 241 103.30 -15.88 -43.65
C ARG A 241 104.49 -15.99 -44.61
N ILE A 242 104.25 -15.96 -45.91
CA ILE A 242 105.30 -15.98 -46.95
C ILE A 242 106.15 -14.69 -46.86
N GLN A 243 105.52 -13.52 -46.76
CA GLN A 243 106.22 -12.24 -46.64
C GLN A 243 107.09 -12.17 -45.37
N VAL A 244 106.58 -12.64 -44.21
CA VAL A 244 107.36 -12.71 -42.96
C VAL A 244 108.56 -13.65 -43.10
N ARG A 245 108.40 -14.81 -43.77
CA ARG A 245 109.52 -15.70 -44.06
C ARG A 245 110.56 -15.02 -44.97
N GLN A 246 110.14 -14.40 -46.06
CA GLN A 246 111.04 -13.69 -46.99
C GLN A 246 111.78 -12.52 -46.32
N LEU A 247 111.11 -11.78 -45.42
CA LEU A 247 111.75 -10.74 -44.62
C LEU A 247 112.80 -11.32 -43.66
N ALA A 248 112.53 -12.46 -43.02
CA ALA A 248 113.51 -13.13 -42.16
C ALA A 248 114.72 -13.67 -42.96
N GLU A 249 114.49 -14.25 -44.14
CA GLU A 249 115.53 -14.69 -45.08
C GLU A 249 116.40 -13.50 -45.53
N MET A 250 115.78 -12.39 -45.94
CA MET A 250 116.49 -11.18 -46.37
C MET A 250 117.22 -10.48 -45.20
N GLN A 251 116.71 -10.57 -43.98
CA GLN A 251 117.41 -10.08 -42.79
C GLN A 251 118.62 -10.97 -42.44
N ALA A 252 118.54 -12.28 -42.69
CA ALA A 252 119.67 -13.19 -42.51
C ALA A 252 120.77 -12.95 -43.57
N THR A 253 120.41 -12.75 -44.85
CA THR A 253 121.39 -12.43 -45.89
C THR A 253 122.06 -11.07 -45.65
N LEU A 254 121.30 -10.05 -45.21
CA LEU A 254 121.86 -8.76 -44.81
C LEU A 254 122.91 -8.91 -43.68
N ARG A 255 122.62 -9.70 -42.64
CA ARG A 255 123.61 -9.97 -41.57
C ARG A 255 124.85 -10.70 -42.08
N SER A 256 124.68 -11.63 -43.03
CA SER A 256 125.82 -12.33 -43.67
C SER A 256 126.70 -11.37 -44.46
N LEU A 257 126.10 -10.53 -45.32
CA LEU A 257 126.81 -9.52 -46.09
C LEU A 257 127.48 -8.45 -45.20
N GLU A 258 126.86 -8.11 -44.07
CA GLU A 258 127.44 -7.18 -43.11
C GLU A 258 128.64 -7.80 -42.36
N ALA A 259 128.60 -9.10 -42.05
CA ALA A 259 129.75 -9.84 -41.54
C ALA A 259 130.88 -9.97 -42.58
N GLU A 260 130.56 -10.26 -43.84
CA GLU A 260 131.52 -10.27 -44.96
C GLU A 260 132.18 -8.91 -45.15
N LYS A 261 131.40 -7.81 -45.12
CA LYS A 261 131.89 -6.43 -45.16
C LYS A 261 132.88 -6.13 -44.04
N GLN A 262 132.59 -6.54 -42.80
CA GLN A 262 133.51 -6.36 -41.67
C GLN A 262 134.78 -7.21 -41.83
N SER A 263 134.66 -8.44 -42.34
CA SER A 263 135.80 -9.32 -42.65
C SER A 263 136.71 -8.72 -43.73
N ALA A 264 136.14 -8.22 -44.83
CA ALA A 264 136.86 -7.55 -45.90
C ALA A 264 137.54 -6.25 -45.41
N LYS A 265 136.88 -5.48 -44.54
CA LYS A 265 137.47 -4.30 -43.89
C LYS A 265 138.69 -4.68 -43.04
N LEU A 266 138.61 -5.74 -42.24
CA LEU A 266 139.74 -6.24 -41.45
C LEU A 266 140.88 -6.78 -42.31
N GLN A 267 140.59 -7.36 -43.49
CA GLN A 267 141.62 -7.75 -44.46
C GLN A 267 142.31 -6.52 -45.07
N ALA A 268 141.55 -5.48 -45.46
CA ALA A 268 142.12 -4.23 -45.95
C ALA A 268 143.02 -3.55 -44.90
N GLU A 269 142.56 -3.45 -43.64
CA GLU A 269 143.37 -2.91 -42.52
C GLU A 269 144.64 -3.72 -42.22
N ARG A 270 144.66 -5.04 -42.53
CA ARG A 270 145.89 -5.85 -42.45
C ARG A 270 146.83 -5.56 -43.63
N LEU A 271 146.31 -5.53 -44.85
CA LEU A 271 147.10 -5.23 -46.06
C LEU A 271 147.69 -3.82 -46.02
N GLU A 272 146.99 -2.83 -45.47
CA GLU A 272 147.53 -1.48 -45.23
C GLU A 272 148.72 -1.51 -44.26
N LYS A 273 148.65 -2.30 -43.17
CA LYS A 273 149.77 -2.45 -42.22
C LYS A 273 150.96 -3.20 -42.83
N GLU A 274 150.71 -4.25 -43.61
CA GLU A 274 151.75 -4.96 -44.35
C GLU A 274 152.43 -4.03 -45.35
N LEU A 275 151.65 -3.27 -46.14
CA LEU A 275 152.15 -2.26 -47.07
C LEU A 275 152.95 -1.16 -46.36
N GLN A 276 152.48 -0.65 -45.22
CA GLN A 276 153.21 0.34 -44.42
C GLN A 276 154.55 -0.23 -43.94
N SER A 277 154.57 -1.44 -43.38
CA SER A 277 155.80 -2.10 -42.93
C SER A 277 156.77 -2.38 -44.09
N SER A 278 156.24 -2.71 -45.28
CA SER A 278 157.02 -2.87 -46.51
C SER A 278 157.63 -1.55 -46.96
N ASN A 279 156.88 -0.44 -46.92
CA ASN A 279 157.39 0.90 -47.20
C ASN A 279 158.47 1.34 -46.20
N GLU A 280 158.32 1.03 -44.92
CA GLU A 280 159.33 1.30 -43.87
C GLU A 280 160.62 0.49 -44.14
N GLN A 281 160.50 -0.80 -44.49
CA GLN A 281 161.63 -1.64 -44.91
C GLN A 281 162.30 -1.10 -46.19
N ASN A 282 161.51 -0.70 -47.18
CA ASN A 282 162.00 -0.17 -48.45
C ASN A 282 162.74 1.17 -48.23
N THR A 283 162.22 2.03 -47.36
CA THR A 283 162.87 3.29 -46.93
C THR A 283 164.19 3.02 -46.19
N CYS A 284 164.25 1.97 -45.38
CA CYS A 284 165.49 1.51 -44.74
C CYS A 284 166.50 0.97 -45.75
N LEU A 285 166.07 0.20 -46.75
CA LEU A 285 166.92 -0.30 -47.83
C LEU A 285 167.46 0.83 -48.71
N ILE A 286 166.62 1.79 -49.10
CA ILE A 286 167.04 3.02 -49.79
C ILE A 286 168.08 3.79 -48.95
N SER A 287 167.86 3.91 -47.63
CA SER A 287 168.81 4.56 -46.72
C SER A 287 170.17 3.83 -46.62
N LYS A 288 170.19 2.50 -46.78
CA LYS A 288 171.43 1.71 -46.89
C LYS A 288 172.10 1.89 -48.26
N LEU A 289 171.32 1.87 -49.34
CA LEU A 289 171.79 2.09 -50.72
C LEU A 289 172.50 3.46 -50.83
N HIS A 290 171.85 4.53 -50.38
CA HIS A 290 172.40 5.89 -50.33
C HIS A 290 173.64 6.04 -49.40
N ARG A 291 173.94 5.04 -48.56
CA ARG A 291 175.17 5.01 -47.75
C ARG A 291 176.29 4.30 -48.52
N ALA A 292 176.00 3.15 -49.13
CA ALA A 292 176.91 2.44 -50.02
C ALA A 292 177.35 3.30 -51.23
N ASP A 293 176.44 4.03 -51.88
CA ASP A 293 176.77 4.94 -52.99
C ASP A 293 177.76 6.04 -52.59
N ARG A 294 177.67 6.53 -51.34
CA ARG A 294 178.64 7.51 -50.81
C ARG A 294 180.01 6.89 -50.59
N GLU A 295 180.05 5.68 -50.04
CA GLU A 295 181.30 4.93 -49.83
C GLU A 295 182.01 4.62 -51.17
N ILE A 296 181.25 4.21 -52.19
CA ILE A 296 181.73 4.03 -53.57
C ILE A 296 182.27 5.36 -54.14
N SER A 297 181.53 6.47 -53.95
CA SER A 297 181.95 7.79 -54.45
C SER A 297 183.25 8.28 -53.81
N THR A 298 183.47 8.02 -52.52
CA THR A 298 184.75 8.33 -51.85
C THR A 298 185.89 7.48 -52.39
N LEU A 299 185.72 6.15 -52.48
CA LEU A 299 186.76 5.23 -52.97
C LEU A 299 187.17 5.52 -54.42
N ALA A 300 186.23 5.94 -55.28
CA ALA A 300 186.52 6.32 -56.65
C ALA A 300 187.39 7.59 -56.76
N SER A 301 187.38 8.47 -55.76
CA SER A 301 188.12 9.74 -55.80
C SER A 301 189.61 9.59 -55.48
N GLU A 302 189.98 8.64 -54.62
CA GLU A 302 191.36 8.46 -54.12
C GLU A 302 192.35 7.91 -55.18
N VAL A 303 191.84 7.26 -56.23
CA VAL A 303 192.66 6.57 -57.25
C VAL A 303 193.33 7.55 -58.26
N SER A 304 193.02 8.84 -58.20
CA SER A 304 193.25 9.79 -59.30
C SER A 304 194.55 10.63 -59.28
N CYS A 305 195.49 10.44 -58.33
CA CYS A 305 196.70 11.27 -58.22
C CYS A 305 197.99 10.56 -57.73
N CYS A 306 198.88 10.14 -58.66
CA CYS A 306 200.36 10.29 -58.67
C CYS A 306 201.09 9.26 -59.58
N PRO A 307 202.16 9.62 -60.33
CA PRO A 307 202.87 8.69 -61.25
C PRO A 307 204.38 8.47 -60.99
N LEU A 308 204.92 7.27 -61.29
CA LEU A 308 206.13 7.02 -62.14
C LEU A 308 206.70 5.57 -62.08
N ARG A 309 206.86 4.97 -63.28
CA ARG A 309 207.94 4.03 -63.72
C ARG A 309 207.98 2.55 -63.24
N PRO A 310 208.70 1.65 -63.98
CA PRO A 310 208.22 0.29 -64.23
C PRO A 310 209.23 -0.84 -63.92
N GLN A 311 208.75 -2.10 -63.98
CA GLN A 311 209.51 -3.19 -64.59
C GLN A 311 208.61 -4.34 -65.11
N GLU A 312 209.22 -5.26 -65.85
CA GLU A 312 208.58 -6.32 -66.63
C GLU A 312 208.18 -7.54 -65.79
N SER A 313 207.24 -8.36 -66.29
CA SER A 313 207.45 -9.79 -66.60
C SER A 313 206.24 -10.72 -66.35
N MET A 314 206.05 -11.64 -67.30
CA MET A 314 205.47 -13.00 -67.18
C MET A 314 204.02 -13.26 -66.67
N ARG A 315 203.19 -13.66 -67.66
CA ARG A 315 202.65 -15.04 -67.85
C ARG A 315 201.80 -15.75 -66.77
N MET A 316 200.76 -16.42 -67.31
CA MET A 316 200.16 -17.73 -66.94
C MET A 316 198.91 -17.79 -66.04
N THR A 317 197.82 -18.32 -66.62
CA THR A 317 196.84 -19.30 -66.05
C THR A 317 195.99 -18.86 -64.83
N ALA A 318 194.81 -19.42 -64.54
CA ALA A 318 194.05 -20.55 -65.10
C ALA A 318 192.52 -20.34 -64.96
N GLN A 319 191.74 -21.15 -65.68
CA GLN A 319 190.30 -21.50 -65.52
C GLN A 319 189.27 -20.35 -65.41
#